data_AF-A0A164F2T9-F1
#
_entry.id   AF-A0A164F2T9-F1
#
_cell.length_a   1.000
_cell.length_b   1.000
_cell.length_c   1.000
_cell.angle_alpha   90.00
_cell.angle_beta   90.00
_cell.angle_gamma   90.00
#
_symmetry.space_group_name_H-M   'P 1'
#
loop_
_entity.id
_entity.type
_entity.pdbx_description
1 polymer ?
#
loop_
_entity_poly.entity_id
_entity_poly.type
_entity_poly.pdbx_seq_one_letter_code
_entity_poly.pdbx_strand_id
1 'polypeptide(L)' 'MVDIAVDIAVGIVVDIAVGIVVDIAVGIAVDIGVAVAGVGASLVSALLFVDKAEPFA' A
#
# COMPACT_ATOMS: atom_id res chain seq x y z
N MET A 1 -35.47 4.14 23.04
CA MET A 1 -35.57 4.48 21.60
C MET A 1 -34.44 5.38 21.16
N VAL A 2 -34.19 6.52 21.84
CA VAL A 2 -33.05 7.42 21.55
C VAL A 2 -31.71 6.69 21.61
N ASP A 3 -31.50 5.87 22.63
CA ASP A 3 -30.24 5.14 22.84
C ASP A 3 -29.86 4.23 21.66
N ILE A 4 -30.82 3.42 21.17
CA ILE A 4 -30.64 2.55 20.00
C ILE A 4 -30.37 3.37 18.73
N ALA A 5 -31.05 4.51 18.56
CA ALA A 5 -30.83 5.36 17.39
C ALA A 5 -29.44 6.01 17.39
N VAL A 6 -28.95 6.40 18.56
CA VAL A 6 -27.58 6.93 18.73
C VAL A 6 -26.55 5.83 18.47
N ASP A 7 -26.75 4.64 19.03
CA ASP A 7 -25.82 3.52 18.84
C ASP A 7 -25.68 3.12 17.36
N ILE A 8 -26.81 3.02 16.64
CA ILE A 8 -26.80 2.76 15.19
C ILE A 8 -26.09 3.88 14.43
N ALA A 9 -26.39 5.15 14.75
CA ALA A 9 -25.78 6.28 14.05
C ALA A 9 -24.27 6.34 14.27
N VAL A 10 -23.82 6.12 15.51
CA VAL A 10 -22.39 6.10 15.86
C VAL A 10 -21.72 4.90 15.20
N GLY A 11 -22.31 3.71 15.27
CA GLY A 11 -21.78 2.50 14.65
C GLY A 11 -21.55 2.66 13.15
N ILE A 12 -22.55 3.19 12.42
CA ILE A 12 -22.44 3.44 10.98
C ILE A 12 -21.33 4.47 10.69
N VAL A 13 -21.29 5.57 11.43
CA VAL A 13 -20.29 6.62 11.20
C VAL A 13 -18.88 6.10 11.46
N VAL A 14 -18.69 5.33 12.54
CA VAL A 14 -17.39 4.75 12.90
C VAL A 14 -16.97 3.72 11.85
N ASP A 15 -17.85 2.79 11.47
CA ASP A 15 -17.52 1.77 10.47
C ASP A 15 -17.14 2.39 9.12
N ILE A 16 -17.89 3.40 8.66
CA ILE A 16 -17.59 4.10 7.41
C ILE A 16 -16.25 4.85 7.54
N ALA A 17 -16.08 5.63 8.60
CA ALA A 17 -14.88 6.44 8.76
C ALA A 17 -13.62 5.59 8.90
N VAL A 18 -13.65 4.58 9.77
CA VAL A 18 -12.53 3.66 10.00
C VAL A 18 -12.27 2.81 8.76
N GLY A 19 -13.32 2.25 8.14
CA GLY A 19 -13.20 1.44 6.93
C GLY A 19 -12.53 2.21 5.80
N ILE A 20 -12.99 3.43 5.50
CA ILE A 20 -12.39 4.27 4.46
C ILE A 20 -10.94 4.61 4.79
N VAL A 21 -10.64 5.01 6.03
CA VAL A 21 -9.28 5.39 6.43
C VAL A 21 -8.33 4.21 6.31
N VAL A 22 -8.76 3.03 6.77
CA VAL A 22 -7.94 1.81 6.71
C VAL A 22 -7.71 1.38 5.27
N ASP A 23 -8.76 1.29 4.45
CA ASP A 23 -8.64 0.87 3.05
C ASP A 23 -7.71 1.81 2.27
N ILE A 24 -7.88 3.12 2.43
CA ILE A 24 -7.04 4.10 1.72
C ILE A 24 -5.61 4.03 2.23
N ALA A 25 -5.39 4.12 3.55
CA ALA A 25 -4.04 4.23 4.11
C ALA A 25 -3.25 2.93 3.90
N VAL A 26 -3.86 1.78 4.21
CA VAL A 26 -3.20 0.48 4.08
C VAL A 26 -3.07 0.09 2.61
N GLY A 27 -4.13 0.28 1.81
CA GLY A 27 -4.10 -0.02 0.38
C GLY A 27 -2.99 0.76 -0.34
N ILE A 28 -2.93 2.08 -0.14
CA ILE A 28 -1.88 2.91 -0.75
C ILE A 28 -0.48 2.51 -0.26
N ALA A 29 -0.30 2.28 1.05
CA ALA A 29 0.99 1.91 1.60
C ALA A 29 1.49 0.56 1.05
N VAL A 30 0.59 -0.42 0.93
CA VAL A 30 0.91 -1.74 0.36
C VAL A 30 1.21 -1.64 -1.12
N ASP A 31 0.37 -0.96 -1.90
CA ASP A 31 0.56 -0.81 -3.35
C ASP A 31 1.90 -0.11 -3.67
N ILE A 32 2.20 0.99 -2.97
CA ILE A 32 3.48 1.70 -3.13
C ILE A 32 4.64 0.81 -2.69
N GLY A 33 4.53 0.15 -1.54
CA GLY A 33 5.59 -0.72 -1.01
C GLY A 33 5.94 -1.85 -1.97
N VAL A 34 4.93 -2.52 -2.53
CA VAL A 34 5.10 -3.60 -3.50
C VAL A 34 5.70 -3.07 -4.81
N ALA A 35 5.22 -1.93 -5.31
CA ALA A 35 5.75 -1.33 -6.54
C ALA A 35 7.23 -0.94 -6.41
N VAL A 36 7.60 -0.27 -5.31
CA VAL A 36 8.99 0.13 -5.05
C VAL A 36 9.89 -1.08 -4.87
N ALA A 37 9.45 -2.11 -4.13
CA ALA A 37 10.21 -3.34 -3.96
C ALA A 37 10.43 -4.06 -5.30
N GLY A 38 9.40 -4.13 -6.15
CA GLY A 38 9.50 -4.72 -7.49
C GLY A 38 10.48 -3.98 -8.39
N VAL A 39 10.41 -2.65 -8.42
CA VAL A 39 11.36 -1.81 -9.19
C VAL A 39 12.78 -1.99 -8.66
N GLY A 40 12.97 -1.97 -7.33
CA GLY A 40 14.26 -2.19 -6.70
C GLY A 40 14.87 -3.54 -7.06
N ALA A 41 14.07 -4.61 -7.00
CA ALA A 41 14.50 -5.95 -7.40
C ALA A 41 14.91 -5.99 -8.88
N SER A 42 14.13 -5.39 -9.77
CA SER A 42 14.43 -5.30 -11.20
C SER A 42 15.72 -4.53 -11.47
N LEU A 43 15.96 -3.42 -10.77
CA LEU A 43 17.18 -2.62 -10.90
C LEU A 43 18.41 -3.40 -10.41
N VAL A 44 18.32 -4.08 -9.27
CA VAL A 44 19.39 -4.95 -8.76
C VAL A 44 19.74 -6.03 -9.78
N SER A 45 18.72 -6.69 -10.36
CA SER A 45 18.95 -7.66 -11.43
C SER A 45 19.63 -7.04 -12.64
N ALA A 46 19.18 -5.87 -13.10
CA ALA A 46 19.79 -5.16 -14.24
C ALA A 46 21.27 -4.79 -13.98
N LEU A 47 21.59 -4.31 -12.78
CA LEU A 47 22.95 -3.92 -12.40
C LEU A 47 23.91 -5.12 -12.31
N LEU A 48 23.43 -6.30 -11.94
CA LEU A 48 24.23 -7.53 -12.00
C LEU A 48 24.70 -7.87 -13.42
N PHE A 49 23.92 -7.52 -14.45
CA PHE A 49 24.33 -7.68 -15.84
C PHE A 49 25.30 -6.58 -16.29
N VAL A 50 25.17 -5.36 -15.78
CA VAL A 50 26.12 -4.25 -16.03
C VAL A 50 27.50 -4.56 -15.47
N ASP A 51 27.58 -5.12 -14.26
CA ASP A 51 28.86 -5.50 -13.62
C ASP A 51 29.61 -6.62 -14.37
N LYS A 52 28.88 -7.45 -15.13
CA LYS A 52 29.45 -8.54 -15.94
C LYS A 52 29.65 -8.18 -17.40
N ALA A 53 29.21 -7.00 -17.83
CA ALA A 53 29.57 -6.47 -19.13
C ALA A 53 31.03 -6.00 -19.03
N GLU A 54 31.97 -6.87 -19.42
CA GLU A 54 33.30 -6.41 -19.78
C GLU A 54 33.13 -5.25 -20.79
N PRO A 55 33.80 -4.09 -20.60
CA PRO A 55 33.79 -3.07 -21.63
C PRO A 55 34.32 -3.73 -22.89
N PHE A 56 33.46 -3.84 -23.91
CA PHE A 56 33.84 -4.39 -25.18
C PHE A 56 34.96 -3.50 -25.74
N ALA A 57 36.20 -3.99 -25.67
CA ALA A 57 37.47 -3.36 -26.07
C ALA A 57 38.19 -2.49 -25.03
#